data_AF-A0A1Y0RJX5-F1
#
_entry.id   AF-A0A1Y0RJX5-F1
#
_cell.length_a   1.000
_cell.length_b   1.000
_cell.length_c   1.000
_cell.angle_alpha   90.00
_cell.angle_beta   90.00
_cell.angle_gamma   90.00
#
_symmetry.space_group_name_H-M   'P 1'
#
loop_
_entity.id
_entity.type
_entity.pdbx_description
1 polymer ?
#
loop_
_entity_poly.entity_id
_entity_poly.type
_entity_poly.pdbx_seq_one_letter_code
_entity_poly.pdbx_strand_id
1 'polypeptide(L)'
;MTILFLVTFLPILSWQLLKIIYTNHQKSQKLKITIAKEQLQHYTTELRNLAALQEQNRIALNFYDAIGHSIAALNIQLQVAHKLWQVDPTQAQHSLSEAYKLSTILMQEVRQTVRSLNQENS
;
A
#
# COMPACT_ATOMS: atom_id res chain seq x y z
N MET A 1 49.37 -59.39 2.50
CA MET A 1 48.50 -58.52 3.34
C MET A 1 48.27 -57.13 2.76
N THR A 2 49.27 -56.48 2.17
CA THR A 2 49.16 -55.11 1.62
C THR A 2 48.20 -54.99 0.43
N ILE A 3 48.26 -55.94 -0.52
CA ILE A 3 47.43 -55.92 -1.73
C ILE A 3 45.94 -56.09 -1.39
N LEU A 4 45.62 -56.95 -0.42
CA LEU A 4 44.23 -57.19 0.00
C LEU A 4 43.62 -55.94 0.67
N PHE A 5 44.43 -55.18 1.40
CA PHE A 5 44.00 -53.93 2.03
C PHE A 5 43.74 -52.82 1.00
N LEU A 6 44.58 -52.73 -0.04
CA LEU A 6 44.37 -51.80 -1.14
C LEU A 6 43.05 -52.08 -1.88
N VAL A 7 42.76 -53.34 -2.19
CA VAL A 7 41.56 -53.73 -2.95
C VAL A 7 40.27 -53.41 -2.20
N THR A 8 40.25 -53.47 -0.87
CA THR A 8 39.05 -53.16 -0.07
C THR A 8 38.95 -51.69 0.31
N PHE A 9 40.07 -51.01 0.55
CA PHE A 9 40.06 -49.65 1.08
C PHE A 9 39.86 -48.58 -0.01
N LEU A 10 40.42 -48.77 -1.21
CA LEU A 10 40.24 -47.86 -2.36
C LEU A 10 38.78 -47.63 -2.77
N PRO A 11 37.95 -48.67 -2.95
CA PRO A 11 36.55 -48.47 -3.35
C PRO A 11 35.71 -47.80 -2.25
N ILE A 12 36.01 -48.07 -0.98
CA ILE A 12 35.36 -47.39 0.16
C ILE A 12 35.70 -45.90 0.16
N LEU A 13 36.97 -45.55 -0.06
CA LEU A 13 37.40 -44.16 -0.14
C LEU A 13 36.76 -43.45 -1.35
N SER A 14 36.70 -44.13 -2.51
CA SER A 14 36.03 -43.64 -3.72
C SER A 14 34.54 -43.37 -3.48
N TRP A 15 33.84 -44.30 -2.80
CA TRP A 15 32.42 -44.14 -2.43
C TRP A 15 32.20 -42.97 -1.47
N GLN A 16 33.09 -42.77 -0.49
CA GLN A 16 33.04 -41.64 0.45
C GLN A 16 33.18 -40.29 -0.27
N LEU A 17 34.11 -40.16 -1.21
CA LEU A 17 34.31 -38.95 -2.00
C LEU A 17 33.09 -38.62 -2.89
N LEU A 18 32.51 -39.63 -3.54
CA LEU A 18 31.32 -39.46 -4.38
C LEU A 18 30.13 -38.93 -3.57
N LYS A 19 29.93 -39.47 -2.35
CA LYS A 19 28.87 -39.02 -1.43
C LYS A 19 29.08 -37.57 -0.98
N ILE A 20 30.32 -37.17 -0.69
CA ILE A 20 30.64 -35.78 -0.34
C ILE A 20 30.31 -34.84 -1.50
N ILE A 21 30.73 -35.17 -2.72
CA ILE A 21 30.45 -34.36 -3.92
C ILE A 21 28.94 -34.25 -4.18
N TYR A 22 28.21 -35.37 -4.13
CA TYR A 22 26.76 -35.40 -4.36
C TYR A 22 25.98 -34.61 -3.29
N THR A 23 26.34 -34.79 -2.01
CA THR A 23 25.68 -34.05 -0.92
C THR A 23 25.98 -32.55 -0.96
N ASN A 24 27.20 -32.17 -1.33
CA ASN A 24 27.58 -30.76 -1.46
C ASN A 24 26.82 -30.09 -2.61
N HIS A 25 26.69 -30.78 -3.75
CA HIS A 25 25.92 -30.28 -4.89
C HIS A 25 24.44 -30.07 -4.54
N GLN A 26 23.82 -31.02 -3.84
CA GLN A 26 22.43 -30.87 -3.37
C GLN A 26 22.27 -29.72 -2.37
N LYS A 27 23.21 -29.56 -1.43
CA LYS A 27 23.18 -28.44 -0.47
C LYS A 27 23.25 -27.11 -1.19
N SER A 28 24.13 -26.95 -2.17
CA SER A 28 24.25 -25.72 -2.95
C SER A 28 22.99 -25.41 -3.77
N GLN A 29 22.34 -26.42 -4.37
CA GLN A 29 21.09 -26.21 -5.10
C GLN A 29 19.95 -25.80 -4.16
N LYS A 30 19.79 -26.49 -3.03
CA LYS A 30 18.80 -26.12 -2.01
C LYS A 30 19.03 -24.72 -1.49
N LEU A 31 20.29 -24.35 -1.24
CA LEU A 31 20.66 -23.01 -0.79
C LEU A 31 20.26 -21.94 -1.81
N LYS A 32 20.53 -22.14 -3.10
CA LYS A 32 20.12 -21.21 -4.17
C LYS A 32 18.60 -21.03 -4.21
N ILE A 33 17.84 -22.12 -4.11
CA ILE A 33 16.37 -22.06 -4.09
C ILE A 33 15.88 -21.34 -2.83
N THR A 34 16.46 -21.62 -1.67
CA THR A 34 16.10 -20.94 -0.41
C THR A 34 16.36 -19.45 -0.50
N ILE A 35 17.55 -19.04 -0.94
CA ILE A 35 17.90 -17.61 -1.11
C ILE A 35 16.93 -16.93 -2.10
N ALA A 36 16.66 -17.57 -3.25
CA ALA A 36 15.73 -17.01 -4.23
C ALA A 36 14.30 -16.89 -3.68
N LYS A 37 13.85 -17.84 -2.85
CA LYS A 37 12.56 -17.78 -2.17
C LYS A 37 12.52 -16.64 -1.13
N GLU A 38 13.56 -16.50 -0.33
CA GLU A 38 13.67 -15.42 0.67
C GLU A 38 13.66 -14.05 -0.01
N GLN A 39 14.41 -13.88 -1.10
CA GLN A 39 14.39 -12.66 -1.91
C GLN A 39 13.01 -12.38 -2.48
N LEU A 40 12.35 -13.38 -3.07
CA LEU A 40 11.01 -13.23 -3.61
C LEU A 40 10.00 -12.84 -2.52
N GLN A 41 10.07 -13.45 -1.34
CA GLN A 41 9.23 -13.11 -0.20
C GLN A 41 9.49 -11.67 0.29
N HIS A 42 10.76 -11.26 0.35
CA HIS A 42 11.14 -9.89 0.70
C HIS A 42 10.53 -8.89 -0.28
N TYR A 43 10.75 -9.07 -1.58
CA TYR A 43 10.19 -8.18 -2.60
C TYR A 43 8.67 -8.19 -2.65
N THR A 44 8.04 -9.35 -2.43
CA THR A 44 6.57 -9.43 -2.38
C THR A 44 6.03 -8.63 -1.20
N THR A 45 6.69 -8.69 -0.05
CA THR A 45 6.33 -7.90 1.13
C THR A 45 6.49 -6.41 0.87
N GLU A 46 7.60 -6.02 0.25
CA GLU A 46 7.89 -4.63 -0.09
C GLU A 46 6.89 -4.07 -1.11
N LEU A 47 6.59 -4.82 -2.18
CA LEU A 47 5.55 -4.49 -3.15
C LEU A 47 4.18 -4.33 -2.49
N ARG A 48 3.81 -5.22 -1.56
CA ARG A 48 2.55 -5.12 -0.83
C ARG A 48 2.48 -3.83 -0.01
N ASN A 49 3.58 -3.46 0.66
CA ASN A 49 3.65 -2.24 1.44
C ASN A 49 3.57 -1.00 0.55
N LEU A 50 4.27 -0.98 -0.58
CA LEU A 50 4.20 0.10 -1.56
C LEU A 50 2.80 0.24 -2.15
N ALA A 51 2.16 -0.88 -2.52
CA ALA A 51 0.80 -0.88 -3.02
C ALA A 51 -0.19 -0.33 -1.98
N ALA A 52 -0.03 -0.71 -0.70
CA ALA A 52 -0.85 -0.18 0.38
C ALA A 52 -0.66 1.34 0.55
N LEU A 53 0.58 1.85 0.51
CA LEU A 53 0.86 3.28 0.58
C LEU A 53 0.31 4.05 -0.63
N GLN A 54 0.42 3.47 -1.82
CA GLN A 54 -0.11 4.07 -3.04
C GLN A 54 -1.64 4.17 -2.98
N GLU A 55 -2.31 3.14 -2.45
CA GLU A 55 -3.75 3.15 -2.28
C GLU A 55 -4.20 4.19 -1.24
N GLN A 56 -3.49 4.30 -0.11
CA GLN A 56 -3.74 5.37 0.87
C GLN A 56 -3.61 6.76 0.25
N ASN A 57 -2.59 6.99 -0.59
CA ASN A 57 -2.40 8.26 -1.28
C ASN A 57 -3.52 8.53 -2.31
N ARG A 58 -3.90 7.51 -3.10
CA ARG A 58 -5.03 7.60 -4.03
C ARG A 58 -6.32 7.98 -3.31
N ILE A 59 -6.60 7.38 -2.16
CA ILE A 59 -7.77 7.71 -1.34
C ILE A 59 -7.72 9.17 -0.87
N ALA A 60 -6.56 9.63 -0.39
CA ALA A 60 -6.38 11.01 0.04
C ALA A 60 -6.62 12.03 -1.09
N LEU A 61 -6.08 11.79 -2.29
CA LEU A 61 -6.28 12.66 -3.45
C LEU A 61 -7.75 12.73 -3.88
N ASN A 62 -8.43 11.59 -3.99
CA ASN A 62 -9.86 11.57 -4.34
C ASN A 62 -10.72 12.34 -3.33
N PHE A 63 -10.36 12.26 -2.03
CA PHE A 63 -11.01 13.01 -0.97
C PHE A 63 -10.78 14.52 -1.10
N TYR A 64 -9.53 14.93 -1.35
CA TYR A 64 -9.19 16.34 -1.56
C TYR A 64 -9.93 16.94 -2.75
N ASP A 65 -10.08 16.21 -3.85
CA ASP A 65 -10.81 16.69 -5.02
C ASP A 65 -12.31 16.84 -4.72
N ALA A 66 -12.92 15.83 -4.08
CA ALA A 66 -14.33 15.86 -3.71
C ALA A 66 -14.67 17.04 -2.78
N ILE A 67 -13.80 17.30 -1.81
CA ILE A 67 -13.99 18.39 -0.83
C ILE A 67 -13.62 19.75 -1.40
N GLY A 68 -12.57 19.81 -2.20
CA GLY A 68 -12.02 21.05 -2.74
C GLY A 68 -13.06 21.80 -3.58
N HIS A 69 -13.83 21.09 -4.40
CA HIS A 69 -14.90 21.70 -5.19
C HIS A 69 -16.02 22.30 -4.32
N SER A 70 -16.47 21.56 -3.31
CA SER A 70 -17.52 22.03 -2.39
C SER A 70 -17.06 23.22 -1.54
N ILE A 71 -15.80 23.23 -1.08
CA ILE A 71 -15.20 24.36 -0.34
C ILE A 71 -15.07 25.59 -1.25
N ALA A 72 -14.64 25.42 -2.50
CA ALA A 72 -14.55 26.53 -3.45
C ALA A 72 -15.94 27.17 -3.71
N ALA A 73 -16.96 26.33 -3.94
CA ALA A 73 -18.33 26.79 -4.11
C ALA A 73 -18.88 27.50 -2.87
N LEU A 74 -18.63 26.94 -1.67
CA LEU A 74 -18.98 27.55 -0.39
C LEU A 74 -18.35 28.95 -0.25
N ASN A 75 -17.05 29.07 -0.53
CA ASN A 75 -16.33 30.34 -0.44
C ASN A 75 -16.91 31.39 -1.41
N ILE A 76 -17.27 30.99 -2.63
CA ILE A 76 -17.94 31.89 -3.59
C ILE A 76 -19.29 32.36 -3.05
N GLN A 77 -20.12 31.46 -2.53
CA GLN A 77 -21.43 31.83 -1.98
C GLN A 77 -21.32 32.78 -0.79
N LEU A 78 -20.34 32.57 0.10
CA LEU A 78 -20.08 33.47 1.22
C LEU A 78 -19.61 34.85 0.76
N GLN A 79 -18.74 34.92 -0.26
CA GLN A 79 -18.31 36.19 -0.85
C GLN A 79 -19.48 36.94 -1.50
N VAL A 80 -20.36 36.24 -2.21
CA VAL A 80 -21.57 36.82 -2.82
C VAL A 80 -22.50 37.37 -1.74
N ALA A 81 -22.77 36.59 -0.69
CA ALA A 81 -23.60 37.01 0.43
C ALA A 81 -23.03 38.27 1.11
N HIS A 82 -21.72 38.29 1.36
CA HIS A 82 -21.05 39.45 1.96
C HIS A 82 -21.12 40.70 1.08
N LYS A 83 -20.90 40.56 -0.23
CA LYS A 83 -20.89 41.68 -1.17
C LYS A 83 -22.29 42.27 -1.39
N LEU A 84 -23.32 41.42 -1.41
CA LEU A 84 -24.69 41.84 -1.66
C LEU A 84 -25.45 42.25 -0.40
N TRP A 85 -24.92 42.02 0.79
CA TRP A 85 -25.62 42.26 2.06
C TRP A 85 -26.28 43.64 2.19
N GLN A 86 -25.64 44.69 1.66
CA GLN A 86 -26.16 46.06 1.70
C GLN A 86 -26.86 46.50 0.39
N VAL A 87 -26.63 45.79 -0.71
CA VAL A 87 -27.10 46.18 -2.06
C VAL A 87 -28.37 45.41 -2.44
N ASP A 88 -28.38 44.11 -2.19
CA ASP A 88 -29.50 43.20 -2.43
C ASP A 88 -29.55 42.16 -1.28
N PRO A 89 -30.19 42.51 -0.16
CA PRO A 89 -30.28 41.63 1.02
C PRO A 89 -31.00 40.31 0.72
N THR A 90 -31.94 40.28 -0.23
CA THR A 90 -32.68 39.08 -0.60
C THR A 90 -31.76 38.08 -1.29
N GLN A 91 -30.99 38.53 -2.29
CA GLN A 91 -30.01 37.68 -2.95
C GLN A 91 -28.87 37.28 -2.00
N ALA A 92 -28.45 38.17 -1.09
CA ALA A 92 -27.47 37.85 -0.06
C ALA A 92 -27.94 36.73 0.87
N GLN A 93 -29.22 36.78 1.29
CA GLN A 93 -29.82 35.75 2.13
C GLN A 93 -29.96 34.41 1.39
N HIS A 94 -30.26 34.44 0.09
CA HIS A 94 -30.26 33.24 -0.75
C HIS A 94 -28.87 32.61 -0.81
N SER A 95 -27.82 33.38 -1.12
CA SER A 95 -26.44 32.88 -1.15
C SER A 95 -25.99 32.34 0.22
N LEU A 96 -26.39 32.97 1.32
CA LEU A 96 -26.10 32.46 2.66
C LEU A 96 -26.79 31.11 2.94
N SER A 97 -28.04 30.95 2.49
CA SER A 97 -28.76 29.67 2.59
C SER A 97 -28.07 28.57 1.79
N GLU A 98 -27.64 28.87 0.56
CA GLU A 98 -26.90 27.93 -0.27
C GLU A 98 -25.55 27.56 0.35
N ALA A 99 -24.81 28.52 0.91
CA ALA A 99 -23.60 28.23 1.67
C ALA A 99 -23.88 27.29 2.87
N TYR A 100 -24.98 27.50 3.60
CA TYR A 100 -25.35 26.62 4.71
C TYR A 100 -25.66 25.18 4.26
N LYS A 101 -26.38 25.03 3.13
CA LYS A 101 -26.64 23.71 2.53
C LYS A 101 -25.36 23.02 2.10
N LEU A 102 -24.48 23.72 1.37
CA LEU A 102 -23.19 23.19 0.91
C LEU A 102 -22.32 22.75 2.10
N SER A 103 -22.26 23.54 3.17
CA SER A 103 -21.55 23.19 4.41
C SER A 103 -22.08 21.89 5.04
N THR A 104 -23.40 21.73 5.08
CA THR A 104 -24.05 20.55 5.66
C THR A 104 -23.72 19.28 4.87
N ILE A 105 -23.79 19.36 3.54
CA ILE A 105 -23.47 18.26 2.62
C ILE A 105 -21.99 17.90 2.76
N LEU A 106 -21.10 18.89 2.69
CA LEU A 106 -19.66 18.69 2.85
C LEU A 106 -19.33 17.98 4.17
N MET A 107 -19.97 18.38 5.28
CA MET A 107 -19.76 17.72 6.57
C MET A 107 -20.28 16.29 6.61
N GLN A 108 -21.33 15.95 5.85
CA GLN A 108 -21.79 14.57 5.70
C GLN A 108 -20.79 13.74 4.90
N GLU A 109 -20.28 14.26 3.78
CA GLU A 109 -19.28 13.60 2.94
C GLU A 109 -17.97 13.33 3.68
N VAL A 110 -17.49 14.32 4.45
CA VAL A 110 -16.31 14.16 5.33
C VAL A 110 -16.53 13.04 6.34
N ARG A 111 -17.67 13.04 7.05
CA ARG A 111 -17.97 12.00 8.05
C ARG A 111 -18.08 10.62 7.42
N GLN A 112 -18.68 10.51 6.24
CA GLN A 112 -18.81 9.23 5.55
C GLN A 112 -17.44 8.71 5.10
N THR A 113 -16.57 9.60 4.59
CA THR A 113 -15.21 9.22 4.18
C THR A 113 -14.37 8.76 5.37
N VAL A 114 -14.39 9.48 6.50
CA VAL A 114 -13.68 9.07 7.73
C VAL A 114 -14.19 7.72 8.24
N ARG A 115 -15.51 7.45 8.15
CA ARG A 115 -16.06 6.15 8.51
C ARG A 115 -15.56 5.03 7.60
N SER A 116 -15.54 5.26 6.28
CA SER A 116 -15.01 4.28 5.31
C SER A 116 -13.54 3.97 5.57
N LEU A 117 -12.71 4.97 5.86
CA LEU A 117 -11.30 4.79 6.23
C LEU A 117 -11.13 3.97 7.52
N ASN A 118 -11.96 4.21 8.53
CA ASN A 118 -11.89 3.45 9.78
C ASN A 118 -12.36 1.99 9.63
N GLN A 119 -13.30 1.73 8.70
CA GLN A 119 -13.77 0.39 8.38
C GLN A 119 -12.75 -0.42 7.56
N GLU A 120 -12.03 0.22 6.65
CA GLU A 120 -11.01 -0.44 5.81
C GLU A 120 -9.72 -0.79 6.60
N ASN A 121 -9.50 -0.10 7.72
CA ASN A 121 -8.39 -0.38 8.65
C ASN A 121 -8.73 -1.44 9.74
N SER A 122 -9.95 -1.99 9.74
CA SER A 122 -10.43 -3.02 10.71
C SER A 122 -10.47 -4.40 10.08
#